data_AF-A0A5C5RCH3-F1
#
_entry.id   AF-A0A5C5RCH3-F1
#
_cell.length_a   1.000
_cell.length_b   1.000
_cell.length_c   1.000
_cell.angle_alpha   90.00
_cell.angle_beta   90.00
_cell.angle_gamma   90.00
#
_symmetry.space_group_name_H-M   'P 1'
#
loop_
_entity.id
_entity.type
_entity.pdbx_description
1 polymer ?
#
loop_
_entity_poly.entity_id
_entity_poly.type
_entity_poly.pdbx_seq_one_letter_code
_entity_poly.pdbx_strand_id
1 'polypeptide(L)'
;MAGRGPTPKPAASRARRNKPDAALRVIVAEPVKQPTLPQIWERNAKTGKRQRVPWPAETRRWWKMWGDSPLSAEFTSTDWSELLITARLHAAVVDGDLKHAAELRLRVAKFGATPEDRARLRITFAAADDAEAKRSTPPSGASGTATGYGDLRAVD
;
A
#
# COMPACT_ATOMS: atom_id res chain seq x y z
N MET A 1 21.47 46.05 8.62
CA MET A 1 20.90 45.57 9.89
C MET A 1 19.80 44.56 9.57
N ALA A 2 20.03 43.27 9.81
CA ALA A 2 19.05 42.23 9.52
C ALA A 2 17.94 42.22 10.59
N GLY A 3 16.69 42.37 10.17
CA GLY A 3 15.52 42.35 11.05
C GLY A 3 15.29 40.96 11.64
N ARG A 4 15.23 40.88 12.98
CA ARG A 4 14.77 39.67 13.67
C ARG A 4 13.28 39.49 13.36
N GLY A 5 12.94 38.37 12.71
CA GLY A 5 11.55 38.00 12.48
C GLY A 5 10.76 37.84 13.79
N PRO A 6 9.42 37.76 13.71
CA PRO A 6 8.55 37.73 14.87
C PRO A 6 8.92 36.60 15.85
N THR A 7 8.89 36.92 17.15
CA THR A 7 9.24 35.99 18.23
C THR A 7 8.36 34.73 18.17
N PRO A 8 8.93 33.51 18.28
CA PRO A 8 8.16 32.27 18.25
C PRO A 8 7.07 32.25 19.33
N LYS A 9 5.87 31.78 18.98
CA LYS A 9 4.77 31.66 19.95
C LYS A 9 5.18 30.79 21.15
N PRO A 10 4.76 31.17 22.38
CA PRO A 10 5.03 30.40 23.58
C PRO A 10 4.46 28.99 23.46
N ALA A 11 5.15 28.00 24.03
CA ALA A 11 4.89 26.57 23.79
C ALA A 11 3.42 26.16 24.06
N ALA A 12 2.75 26.82 25.01
CA ALA A 12 1.36 26.57 25.36
C ALA A 12 0.32 27.14 24.36
N SER A 13 0.70 28.11 23.53
CA SER A 13 -0.18 28.69 22.50
C SER A 13 0.11 28.17 21.10
N ARG A 14 1.05 27.22 20.98
CA ARG A 14 1.25 26.42 19.77
C ARG A 14 0.11 25.42 19.70
N ALA A 15 -0.78 25.57 18.72
CA ALA A 15 -1.74 24.54 18.40
C ALA A 15 -0.96 23.24 18.11
N ARG A 16 -1.08 22.24 19.00
CA ARG A 16 -0.50 20.91 18.76
C ARG A 16 -1.22 20.33 17.54
N ARG A 17 -0.50 20.22 16.42
CA ARG A 17 -1.01 19.60 15.19
C ARG A 17 -1.30 18.11 15.38
N ASN A 18 -0.59 17.45 16.31
CA ASN A 18 -0.80 16.05 16.63
C ASN A 18 -1.88 15.94 17.72
N LYS A 19 -3.14 16.10 17.31
CA LYS A 19 -4.28 15.63 18.11
C LYS A 19 -4.15 14.10 18.21
N PRO A 20 -4.33 13.46 19.38
CA PRO A 20 -4.32 12.01 19.47
C PRO A 20 -5.37 11.45 18.52
N ASP A 21 -4.97 10.48 17.70
CA ASP A 21 -5.85 9.81 16.76
C ASP A 21 -7.07 9.27 17.51
N ALA A 22 -8.25 9.43 16.92
CA ALA A 22 -9.47 8.85 17.45
C ALA A 22 -9.24 7.34 17.67
N ALA A 23 -9.82 6.79 18.75
CA ALA A 23 -9.66 5.37 19.08
C ALA A 23 -9.98 4.49 17.87
N LEU A 24 -9.05 3.61 17.51
CA LEU A 24 -9.20 2.70 16.37
C LEU A 24 -10.40 1.78 16.59
N ARG A 25 -11.36 1.82 15.67
CA ARG A 25 -12.46 0.86 15.64
C ARG A 25 -12.01 -0.38 14.87
N VAL A 26 -11.91 -1.50 15.59
CA VAL A 26 -11.58 -2.80 14.98
C VAL A 26 -12.85 -3.43 14.42
N ILE A 27 -12.86 -3.73 13.12
CA ILE A 27 -13.91 -4.48 12.43
C ILE A 27 -13.23 -5.70 11.80
N VAL A 28 -13.72 -6.90 12.12
CA VAL A 28 -13.21 -8.14 11.53
C VAL A 28 -13.92 -8.38 10.20
N ALA A 29 -13.15 -8.54 9.14
CA ALA A 29 -13.65 -8.94 7.83
C ALA A 29 -12.87 -10.16 7.35
N GLU A 30 -13.57 -11.19 6.87
CA GLU A 30 -12.94 -12.40 6.38
C GLU A 30 -12.51 -12.23 4.92
N PRO A 31 -11.29 -12.65 4.56
CA PRO A 31 -10.88 -12.73 3.17
C PRO A 31 -11.79 -13.68 2.40
N VAL A 32 -12.10 -13.33 1.15
CA VAL A 32 -12.93 -14.17 0.28
C VAL A 32 -12.19 -14.51 -1.00
N LYS A 33 -12.56 -15.63 -1.61
CA LYS A 33 -12.00 -16.06 -2.89
C LYS A 33 -12.34 -15.06 -4.00
N GLN A 34 -11.40 -14.88 -4.93
CA GLN A 34 -11.62 -14.09 -6.14
C GLN A 34 -12.91 -14.54 -6.87
N PRO A 35 -13.85 -13.62 -7.15
CA PRO A 35 -15.04 -13.95 -7.91
C PRO A 35 -14.73 -14.14 -9.39
N THR A 36 -15.60 -14.88 -10.09
CA THR A 36 -15.55 -14.94 -11.55
C THR A 36 -15.90 -13.59 -12.16
N LEU A 37 -15.27 -13.25 -13.28
CA LEU A 37 -15.67 -12.04 -14.02
C LEU A 37 -17.15 -12.13 -14.44
N PRO A 38 -17.98 -11.13 -14.09
CA PRO A 38 -19.38 -11.13 -14.43
C PRO A 38 -19.58 -10.92 -15.93
N GLN A 39 -20.72 -11.32 -16.47
CA GLN A 39 -21.05 -11.06 -17.86
C GLN A 39 -21.26 -9.55 -18.10
N ILE A 40 -20.65 -9.02 -19.16
CA ILE A 40 -20.90 -7.65 -19.60
C ILE A 40 -22.08 -7.64 -20.55
N TRP A 41 -22.99 -6.70 -20.32
CA TRP A 41 -24.10 -6.39 -21.20
C TRP A 41 -23.98 -4.94 -21.63
N GLU A 42 -24.06 -4.71 -22.94
CA GLU A 42 -24.06 -3.38 -23.52
C GLU A 42 -25.29 -3.21 -24.40
N ARG A 43 -25.69 -1.95 -24.60
CA ARG A 43 -26.78 -1.64 -25.51
C ARG A 43 -26.22 -1.50 -26.92
N ASN A 44 -26.72 -2.31 -27.84
CA ASN A 44 -26.35 -2.20 -29.25
C ASN A 44 -26.85 -0.84 -29.79
N ALA A 45 -25.94 -0.03 -30.33
CA ALA A 45 -26.27 1.32 -30.82
C ALA A 45 -27.25 1.32 -32.01
N LYS A 46 -27.26 0.26 -32.82
CA LYS A 46 -28.12 0.16 -34.01
C LYS A 46 -29.49 -0.43 -33.69
N THR A 47 -29.56 -1.42 -32.81
CA THR A 47 -30.80 -2.17 -32.54
C THR A 47 -31.46 -1.80 -31.21
N GLY A 48 -30.77 -1.09 -30.32
CA GLY A 48 -31.24 -0.76 -28.97
C GLY A 48 -31.39 -1.95 -28.03
N LYS A 49 -31.10 -3.17 -28.48
CA LYS A 49 -31.18 -4.40 -27.69
C LYS A 49 -29.94 -4.57 -26.82
N ARG A 50 -30.11 -5.23 -25.66
CA ARG A 50 -28.98 -5.67 -24.84
C ARG A 50 -28.27 -6.81 -25.53
N GLN A 51 -26.97 -6.67 -25.73
CA GLN A 51 -26.10 -7.72 -26.25
C GLN A 51 -25.02 -8.04 -25.23
N ARG A 52 -24.62 -9.31 -25.17
CA ARG A 52 -23.49 -9.73 -24.34
C ARG A 52 -22.21 -9.33 -25.04
N VAL A 53 -21.29 -8.72 -24.30
CA VAL A 53 -19.97 -8.35 -24.80
C VAL A 53 -18.94 -9.18 -24.04
N PRO A 54 -17.99 -9.83 -24.72
CA PRO A 54 -16.91 -10.53 -24.05
C PRO A 54 -15.95 -9.52 -23.41
N TRP A 55 -15.37 -9.87 -22.27
CA TRP A 55 -14.21 -9.15 -21.76
C TRP A 55 -13.05 -9.20 -22.76
N PRO A 56 -12.20 -8.16 -22.86
CA PRO A 56 -10.92 -8.28 -23.57
C PRO A 56 -10.04 -9.39 -22.99
N ALA A 57 -9.19 -10.00 -23.81
CA ALA A 57 -8.35 -11.12 -23.39
C ALA A 57 -7.32 -10.68 -22.33
N GLU A 58 -6.77 -9.48 -22.51
CA GLU A 58 -5.85 -8.77 -21.65
C GLU A 58 -6.50 -8.53 -20.28
N THR A 59 -7.76 -8.10 -20.25
CA THR A 59 -8.49 -7.88 -18.98
C THR A 59 -8.74 -9.18 -18.24
N ARG A 60 -9.00 -10.30 -18.93
CA ARG A 60 -9.11 -11.62 -18.27
C ARG A 60 -7.77 -12.05 -17.66
N ARG A 61 -6.66 -11.84 -18.36
CA ARG A 61 -5.30 -12.13 -17.86
C ARG A 61 -4.96 -11.25 -16.66
N TRP A 62 -5.27 -9.96 -16.74
CA TRP A 62 -5.10 -8.99 -15.66
C TRP A 62 -5.93 -9.34 -14.43
N TRP A 63 -7.18 -9.77 -14.62
CA TRP A 63 -8.02 -10.26 -13.52
C TRP A 63 -7.39 -11.47 -12.85
N LYS A 64 -6.95 -12.47 -13.63
CA LYS A 64 -6.28 -13.66 -13.09
C LYS A 64 -5.02 -13.29 -12.30
N MET A 65 -4.20 -12.38 -12.81
CA MET A 65 -2.99 -11.90 -12.13
C MET A 65 -3.29 -11.36 -10.73
N TRP A 66 -4.38 -10.61 -10.55
CA TRP A 66 -4.79 -10.15 -9.22
C TRP A 66 -5.13 -11.31 -8.27
N GLY A 67 -5.85 -12.33 -8.76
CA GLY A 67 -6.18 -13.52 -7.97
C GLY A 67 -4.98 -14.40 -7.63
N ASP A 68 -3.97 -14.42 -8.48
CA ASP A 68 -2.72 -15.15 -8.24
C ASP A 68 -1.74 -14.37 -7.34
N SER A 69 -1.97 -13.06 -7.14
CA SER A 69 -1.06 -12.19 -6.40
C SER A 69 -1.14 -12.45 -4.88
N PRO A 70 -0.01 -12.50 -4.17
CA PRO A 70 0.00 -12.56 -2.70
C PRO A 70 -0.74 -11.41 -2.02
N LEU A 71 -0.86 -10.26 -2.71
CA LEU A 71 -1.63 -9.10 -2.25
C LEU A 71 -3.10 -9.44 -2.00
N SER A 72 -3.64 -10.42 -2.74
CA SER A 72 -5.05 -10.78 -2.66
C SER A 72 -5.40 -11.70 -1.50
N ALA A 73 -4.41 -12.18 -0.72
CA ALA A 73 -4.62 -13.09 0.40
C ALA A 73 -5.53 -12.51 1.49
N GLU A 74 -5.54 -11.18 1.65
CA GLU A 74 -6.35 -10.47 2.65
C GLU A 74 -7.59 -9.81 2.05
N PHE A 75 -7.84 -9.96 0.74
CA PHE A 75 -8.94 -9.25 0.08
C PHE A 75 -10.30 -9.75 0.52
N THR A 76 -11.12 -8.80 0.93
CA THR A 76 -12.51 -8.99 1.32
C THR A 76 -13.45 -8.81 0.13
N SER A 77 -14.75 -9.01 0.34
CA SER A 77 -15.76 -8.81 -0.71
C SER A 77 -15.77 -7.39 -1.28
N THR A 78 -15.47 -6.38 -0.46
CA THR A 78 -15.42 -4.98 -0.90
C THR A 78 -14.22 -4.71 -1.80
N ASP A 79 -13.08 -5.33 -1.52
CA ASP A 79 -11.86 -5.20 -2.32
C ASP A 79 -12.06 -5.80 -3.72
N TRP A 80 -12.64 -7.00 -3.77
CA TRP A 80 -13.00 -7.63 -5.05
C TRP A 80 -14.05 -6.83 -5.81
N SER A 81 -15.04 -6.25 -5.13
CA SER A 81 -16.04 -5.39 -5.75
C SER A 81 -15.41 -4.15 -6.39
N GLU A 82 -14.46 -3.50 -5.70
CA GLU A 82 -13.74 -2.36 -6.24
C GLU A 82 -12.83 -2.75 -7.42
N LEU A 83 -12.15 -3.90 -7.34
CA LEU A 83 -11.37 -4.42 -8.46
C LEU A 83 -12.24 -4.81 -9.66
N LEU A 84 -13.47 -5.28 -9.47
CA LEU A 84 -14.41 -5.56 -10.56
C LEU A 84 -14.82 -4.29 -11.32
N ILE A 85 -15.05 -3.18 -10.61
CA ILE A 85 -15.29 -1.87 -11.25
C ILE A 85 -14.02 -1.43 -11.99
N THR A 86 -12.86 -1.60 -11.36
CA THR A 86 -11.56 -1.29 -11.96
C THR A 86 -11.29 -2.11 -13.23
N ALA A 87 -11.74 -3.37 -13.28
CA ALA A 87 -11.64 -4.21 -14.47
C ALA A 87 -12.37 -3.59 -15.67
N ARG A 88 -13.50 -2.91 -15.47
CA ARG A 88 -14.22 -2.20 -16.54
C ARG A 88 -13.40 -1.04 -17.12
N LEU A 89 -12.71 -0.30 -16.25
CA LEU A 89 -11.79 0.75 -16.69
C LEU A 89 -10.60 0.16 -17.44
N HIS A 90 -10.03 -0.95 -16.94
CA HIS A 90 -8.96 -1.67 -17.62
C HIS A 90 -9.40 -2.13 -19.03
N ALA A 91 -10.59 -2.71 -19.16
CA ALA A 91 -11.14 -3.09 -20.46
C ALA A 91 -11.26 -1.88 -21.40
N ALA A 92 -11.83 -0.78 -20.94
CA ALA A 92 -11.95 0.43 -21.75
C ALA A 92 -10.58 0.98 -22.21
N VAL A 93 -9.56 0.96 -21.34
CA VAL A 93 -8.21 1.41 -21.67
C VAL A 93 -7.54 0.48 -22.69
N VAL A 94 -7.67 -0.84 -22.53
CA VAL A 94 -7.16 -1.82 -23.50
C VAL A 94 -7.82 -1.65 -24.86
N ASP A 95 -9.12 -1.36 -24.89
CA ASP A 95 -9.87 -1.10 -26.12
C ASP A 95 -9.58 0.30 -26.72
N GLY A 96 -8.69 1.08 -26.10
CA GLY A 96 -8.17 2.35 -26.62
C GLY A 96 -8.79 3.62 -26.03
N ASP A 97 -9.73 3.52 -25.09
CA ASP A 97 -10.33 4.68 -24.41
C ASP A 97 -9.44 5.19 -23.27
N LEU A 98 -8.34 5.83 -23.68
CA LEU A 98 -7.27 6.28 -22.78
C LEU A 98 -7.70 7.35 -21.76
N LYS A 99 -8.88 7.95 -21.88
CA LYS A 99 -9.39 8.91 -20.90
C LYS A 99 -9.55 8.30 -19.50
N HIS A 100 -9.71 6.98 -19.42
CA HIS A 100 -9.83 6.24 -18.17
C HIS A 100 -8.48 5.83 -17.57
N ALA A 101 -7.36 6.03 -18.26
CA ALA A 101 -6.05 5.54 -17.83
C ALA A 101 -5.60 6.15 -16.49
N ALA A 102 -5.87 7.44 -16.28
CA ALA A 102 -5.52 8.12 -15.04
C ALA A 102 -6.30 7.56 -13.84
N GLU A 103 -7.61 7.36 -14.00
CA GLU A 103 -8.47 6.78 -12.96
C GLU A 103 -8.12 5.31 -12.68
N LEU A 104 -7.87 4.53 -13.73
CA LEU A 104 -7.40 3.15 -13.61
C LEU A 104 -6.13 3.10 -12.74
N ARG A 105 -5.13 3.96 -13.05
CA ARG A 105 -3.89 4.06 -12.28
C ARG A 105 -4.14 4.37 -10.81
N LEU A 106 -5.03 5.32 -10.50
CA LEU A 106 -5.35 5.70 -9.12
C LEU A 106 -6.02 4.57 -8.35
N ARG A 107 -6.90 3.79 -8.99
CA ARG A 107 -7.60 2.68 -8.34
C ARG A 107 -6.68 1.50 -8.07
N VAL A 108 -5.90 1.07 -9.06
CA VAL A 108 -4.97 -0.06 -8.88
C VAL A 108 -3.87 0.25 -7.87
N ALA A 109 -3.50 1.52 -7.72
CA ALA A 109 -2.54 1.97 -6.71
C ALA A 109 -2.99 1.68 -5.28
N LYS A 110 -4.30 1.72 -5.00
CA LYS A 110 -4.85 1.40 -3.67
C LYS A 110 -4.58 -0.04 -3.24
N PHE A 111 -4.31 -0.92 -4.21
CA PHE A 111 -4.05 -2.33 -4.02
C PHE A 111 -2.56 -2.69 -4.18
N GLY A 112 -1.66 -1.71 -4.31
CA GLY A 112 -0.22 -1.99 -4.44
C GLY A 112 0.19 -2.55 -5.80
N ALA A 113 -0.44 -2.12 -6.88
CA ALA A 113 -0.16 -2.62 -8.23
C ALA A 113 1.31 -2.42 -8.65
N THR A 114 1.90 -1.25 -8.34
CA THR A 114 3.29 -0.94 -8.69
C THR A 114 4.21 -1.02 -7.46
N PRO A 115 5.55 -1.12 -7.64
CA PRO A 115 6.50 -1.04 -6.53
C PRO A 115 6.40 0.27 -5.74
N GLU A 116 6.15 1.39 -6.41
CA GLU A 116 5.92 2.69 -5.76
C GLU A 116 4.68 2.63 -4.85
N ASP A 117 3.59 2.05 -5.34
CA ASP A 117 2.36 1.91 -4.56
C ASP A 117 2.57 1.00 -3.35
N ARG A 118 3.29 -0.11 -3.52
CA ARG A 118 3.63 -1.01 -2.40
C ARG A 118 4.50 -0.32 -1.36
N ALA A 119 5.50 0.45 -1.78
CA ALA A 119 6.32 1.25 -0.88
C ALA A 119 5.47 2.27 -0.11
N ARG A 120 4.53 2.95 -0.79
CA ARG A 120 3.59 3.90 -0.17
C ARG A 120 2.68 3.21 0.85
N LEU A 121 2.22 2.00 0.56
CA LEU A 121 1.37 1.20 1.44
C LEU A 121 2.16 0.44 2.51
N ARG A 122 3.51 0.52 2.50
CA ARG A 122 4.41 -0.24 3.38
C ARG A 122 4.24 -1.76 3.26
N ILE A 123 3.99 -2.24 2.05
CA ILE A 123 3.86 -3.66 1.74
C ILE A 123 5.21 -4.19 1.26
N THR A 124 5.68 -5.29 1.88
CA THR A 124 6.88 -6.03 1.46
C THR A 124 6.51 -7.48 1.24
N PHE A 125 7.05 -8.11 0.19
CA PHE A 125 6.88 -9.55 -0.01
C PHE A 125 7.95 -10.32 0.78
N ALA A 126 7.53 -11.31 1.57
CA ALA A 126 8.35 -12.05 2.54
C ALA A 126 9.53 -12.87 1.95
N ALA A 127 9.78 -12.82 0.64
CA ALA A 127 11.03 -13.34 0.06
C ALA A 127 12.30 -12.54 0.49
N ALA A 128 12.14 -11.53 1.36
CA ALA A 128 13.20 -10.69 1.91
C ALA A 128 13.32 -10.79 3.46
N ASP A 129 12.57 -11.65 4.14
CA ASP A 129 12.65 -11.78 5.60
C ASP A 129 13.89 -12.55 6.07
N ASP A 130 14.52 -13.34 5.20
CA ASP A 130 15.82 -13.98 5.48
C ASP A 130 16.97 -12.96 5.68
N ALA A 131 16.80 -11.72 5.20
CA ALA A 131 17.80 -10.66 5.33
C ALA A 131 17.59 -9.76 6.56
N GLU A 132 16.38 -9.71 7.12
CA GLU A 132 16.07 -8.95 8.34
C GLU A 132 16.30 -9.81 9.60
N ALA A 133 15.88 -11.09 9.58
CA ALA A 133 16.16 -12.03 10.67
C ALA A 133 17.68 -12.22 10.92
N LYS A 134 18.51 -12.15 9.87
CA LYS A 134 19.98 -12.15 9.99
C LYS A 134 20.58 -10.85 10.52
N ARG A 135 19.89 -9.70 10.39
CA ARG A 135 20.36 -8.40 10.91
C ARG A 135 19.94 -8.15 12.35
N SER A 136 18.86 -8.78 12.82
CA SER A 136 18.36 -8.61 14.20
C SER A 136 19.03 -9.50 15.24
N THR A 137 20.06 -10.29 14.87
CA THR A 137 20.86 -11.05 15.84
C THR A 137 22.13 -10.26 16.18
N PRO A 138 22.19 -9.51 17.30
CA PRO A 138 23.46 -8.96 17.77
C PRO A 138 24.39 -10.14 18.11
N PRO A 139 25.70 -10.07 17.77
CA PRO A 139 26.63 -11.12 18.20
C PRO A 139 26.66 -11.15 19.72
N SER A 140 26.13 -12.23 20.30
CA SER A 140 26.32 -12.57 21.70
C SER A 140 27.80 -12.92 21.89
N GLY A 141 28.60 -11.94 22.33
CA GLY A 141 29.97 -12.20 22.74
C GLY A 141 30.90 -10.99 22.65
N ALA A 142 30.82 -10.09 23.62
CA ALA A 142 31.95 -9.27 24.06
C ALA A 142 31.68 -8.71 25.47
N SER A 143 31.59 -9.61 26.45
CA SER A 143 31.84 -9.26 27.85
C SER A 143 33.33 -8.98 28.01
N GLY A 144 33.73 -7.73 27.81
CA GLY A 144 35.09 -7.24 28.09
C GLY A 144 35.00 -6.09 29.09
N THR A 145 35.08 -6.40 30.37
CA THR A 145 35.25 -5.43 31.46
C THR A 145 36.57 -4.68 31.27
N ALA A 146 36.51 -3.44 30.80
CA ALA A 146 37.65 -2.52 30.81
C ALA A 146 37.78 -1.90 32.22
N THR A 147 38.51 -2.62 33.08
CA THR A 147 39.01 -2.10 34.35
C THR A 147 40.21 -1.18 34.09
N GLY A 148 40.21 0.00 34.72
CA GLY A 148 41.46 0.70 35.07
C GLY A 148 41.68 2.05 34.41
N TYR A 149 40.90 3.07 34.79
CA TYR A 149 41.37 4.46 34.71
C TYR A 149 41.97 4.86 36.06
N GLY A 150 43.30 5.03 36.04
CA GLY A 150 44.09 6.02 36.77
C GLY A 150 43.81 6.23 38.26
N ASP A 151 44.55 5.51 39.11
CA ASP A 151 44.82 5.97 40.48
C ASP A 151 46.16 6.74 40.46
N LEU A 152 46.08 8.06 40.57
CA LEU A 152 47.21 8.96 40.69
C LEU A 152 47.59 9.08 42.17
N ARG A 153 48.79 8.64 42.54
CA ARG A 153 49.52 9.19 43.69
C ARG A 153 51.01 9.34 43.37
N ALA A 154 51.42 10.59 43.24
CA ALA A 154 52.82 10.98 43.34
C ALA A 154 53.30 10.76 44.79
N VAL A 155 54.49 10.19 44.93
CA VAL A 155 55.23 10.07 46.18
C VAL A 155 56.37 11.08 46.16
N ASP A 156 56.43 11.90 47.21
CA ASP A 156 57.65 12.30 47.92
C ASP A 156 57.25 12.57 49.38
#